data_AF-A0A8T6U7J6-F1
#
_entry.id   AF-A0A8T6U7J6-F1
#
_cell.length_a   1.000
_cell.length_b   1.000
_cell.length_c   1.000
_cell.angle_alpha   90.00
_cell.angle_beta   90.00
_cell.angle_gamma   90.00
#
_symmetry.space_group_name_H-M   'P 1'
#
loop_
_entity.id
_entity.type
_entity.pdbx_description
1 polymer ?
#
loop_
_entity_poly.entity_id
_entity_poly.type
_entity_poly.pdbx_seq_one_letter_code
_entity_poly.pdbx_strand_id
1 'polypeptide(L)'
;MVFNGGRFRICIPLVSGIRIRERFRTVGRAVVRMAETVGADIEVSQKKHLLSVWVYYTRPGREWSTVYFDYGKNWREDEVFSSIKGEFDRLSSHQENLIIHSERIR
;
A
#
# COMPACT_ATOMS: atom_id res chain seq x y z
N MET A 1 6.12 12.76 15.36
CA MET A 1 4.72 12.29 15.43
C MET A 1 4.70 10.89 14.83
N VAL A 2 4.50 9.85 15.65
CA VAL A 2 4.43 8.46 15.18
C VAL A 2 2.95 8.17 14.89
N PHE A 3 2.58 8.00 13.62
CA PHE A 3 1.21 7.68 13.22
C PHE A 3 0.93 6.19 13.53
N ASN A 4 0.73 5.87 14.80
CA ASN A 4 0.38 4.51 15.21
C ASN A 4 -1.07 4.21 14.83
N GLY A 5 -1.27 3.40 13.79
CA GLY A 5 -2.57 2.87 13.41
C GLY A 5 -2.79 2.66 11.90
N GLY A 6 -1.82 3.01 11.06
CA GLY A 6 -1.89 2.72 9.63
C GLY A 6 -1.82 1.21 9.35
N ARG A 7 -2.45 0.74 8.27
CA ARG A 7 -2.37 -0.66 7.84
C ARG A 7 -2.22 -0.76 6.33
N PHE A 8 -1.28 -1.60 5.90
CA PHE A 8 -1.18 -2.06 4.52
C PHE A 8 -1.92 -3.38 4.34
N ARG A 9 -2.58 -3.54 3.20
CA ARG A 9 -3.21 -4.79 2.76
C ARG A 9 -2.63 -5.21 1.43
N ILE A 10 -2.03 -6.39 1.38
CA ILE A 10 -1.59 -7.02 0.14
C ILE A 10 -2.68 -8.00 -0.31
N CYS A 11 -3.26 -7.76 -1.48
CA CYS A 11 -4.22 -8.68 -2.08
C CYS A 11 -3.56 -9.44 -3.23
N ILE A 12 -3.61 -10.76 -3.19
CA ILE A 12 -3.08 -11.63 -4.25
C ILE A 12 -4.20 -12.45 -4.92
N PRO A 13 -4.05 -12.81 -6.21
CA PRO A 13 -4.95 -13.75 -6.88
C PRO A 13 -5.04 -15.08 -6.12
N LEU A 14 -6.25 -15.63 -5.96
CA LEU A 14 -6.46 -16.94 -5.33
C LEU A 14 -5.70 -18.04 -6.08
N VAL A 15 -5.78 -18.03 -7.42
CA VAL A 15 -4.97 -18.89 -8.27
C VAL A 15 -3.71 -18.14 -8.64
N SER A 16 -2.58 -18.54 -8.08
CA SER A 16 -1.28 -17.89 -8.30
C SER A 16 -0.31 -18.83 -9.00
N GLY A 17 0.04 -18.51 -10.26
CA GLY A 17 1.16 -19.14 -10.97
C GLY A 17 2.52 -18.74 -10.40
N ILE A 18 3.60 -19.36 -10.88
CA ILE A 18 4.99 -19.09 -10.44
C ILE A 18 5.30 -17.58 -10.48
N ARG A 19 4.96 -16.93 -11.60
CA ARG A 19 5.17 -15.48 -11.79
C ARG A 19 4.49 -14.65 -10.71
N ILE A 20 3.22 -14.93 -10.37
CA ILE A 20 2.50 -14.20 -9.33
C ILE A 20 3.17 -14.36 -7.96
N ARG A 21 3.68 -15.56 -7.65
CA ARG A 21 4.41 -15.80 -6.39
C ARG A 21 5.72 -15.02 -6.31
N GLU A 22 6.46 -14.94 -7.41
CA GLU A 22 7.68 -14.15 -7.49
C GLU A 22 7.40 -12.66 -7.33
N ARG A 23 6.38 -12.16 -8.05
CA ARG A 23 5.92 -10.79 -7.90
C ARG A 23 5.45 -10.49 -6.48
N PHE A 24 4.67 -11.38 -5.87
CA PHE A 24 4.26 -11.24 -4.46
C PHE A 24 5.45 -11.16 -3.51
N ARG A 25 6.53 -11.95 -3.71
CA ARG A 25 7.73 -11.83 -2.88
C ARG A 25 8.39 -10.45 -3.02
N THR A 26 8.55 -9.96 -4.25
CA THR A 26 9.15 -8.65 -4.51
C THR A 26 8.31 -7.50 -3.95
N VAL A 27 7.00 -7.53 -4.20
CA VAL A 27 6.06 -6.53 -3.68
C VAL A 27 5.94 -6.63 -2.17
N GLY A 28 5.89 -7.85 -1.63
CA GLY A 28 5.81 -8.11 -0.19
C GLY A 28 6.98 -7.53 0.58
N ARG A 29 8.23 -7.72 0.10
CA ARG A 29 9.41 -7.12 0.74
C ARG A 29 9.36 -5.58 0.70
N ALA A 30 8.95 -5.00 -0.43
CA ALA A 30 8.77 -3.55 -0.52
C ALA A 30 7.69 -3.02 0.44
N VAL A 31 6.58 -3.74 0.61
CA VAL A 31 5.51 -3.38 1.57
C VAL A 31 5.99 -3.53 3.01
N VAL A 32 6.73 -4.59 3.35
CA VAL A 32 7.36 -4.76 4.68
C VAL A 32 8.24 -3.58 5.01
N ARG A 33 9.17 -3.23 4.11
CA ARG A 33 10.05 -2.08 4.27
C ARG A 33 9.27 -0.77 4.45
N MET A 34 8.20 -0.58 3.69
CA MET A 34 7.36 0.62 3.81
C MET A 34 6.60 0.66 5.15
N ALA A 35 6.03 -0.46 5.57
CA ALA A 35 5.31 -0.57 6.82
C ALA A 35 6.21 -0.29 8.03
N GLU A 36 7.44 -0.83 8.03
CA GLU A 36 8.48 -0.52 9.01
C GLU A 36 8.82 0.98 9.01
N THR A 37 8.96 1.58 7.82
CA THR A 37 9.30 3.00 7.67
C THR A 37 8.27 3.92 8.33
N VAL A 38 6.98 3.55 8.30
CA VAL A 38 5.88 4.40 8.77
C VAL A 38 5.19 3.90 10.04
N GLY A 39 5.64 2.79 10.61
CA GLY A 39 5.02 2.18 11.79
C GLY A 39 3.59 1.67 11.53
N ALA A 40 3.39 0.95 10.41
CA ALA A 40 2.09 0.40 10.03
C ALA A 40 2.04 -1.14 10.13
N ASP A 41 0.84 -1.68 10.33
CA ASP A 41 0.58 -3.11 10.27
C ASP A 41 0.51 -3.61 8.82
N ILE A 42 0.66 -4.92 8.63
CA ILE A 42 0.44 -5.59 7.34
C ILE A 42 -0.57 -6.71 7.48
N GLU A 43 -1.49 -6.79 6.53
CA GLU A 43 -2.30 -7.98 6.32
C GLU A 43 -2.21 -8.47 4.86
N VAL A 44 -2.37 -9.76 4.67
CA VAL A 44 -2.35 -10.40 3.35
C VAL A 44 -3.67 -11.13 3.14
N SER A 45 -4.28 -10.96 1.97
CA SER A 45 -5.53 -11.63 1.61
C SER A 45 -5.49 -12.18 0.19
N GLN A 46 -6.20 -13.29 -0.03
CA GLN A 46 -6.40 -13.87 -1.35
C GLN A 46 -7.77 -13.49 -1.91
N LYS A 47 -7.87 -13.23 -3.21
CA LYS A 47 -9.11 -12.81 -3.88
C LYS A 47 -9.30 -13.55 -5.21
N LYS A 48 -10.51 -14.04 -5.47
CA LYS A 48 -10.85 -14.82 -6.67
C LYS A 48 -10.74 -14.04 -7.99
N HIS A 49 -11.02 -12.74 -7.97
CA HIS A 49 -11.15 -11.91 -9.18
C HIS A 49 -9.94 -11.00 -9.44
N LEU A 50 -8.81 -11.25 -8.79
CA LEU A 50 -7.59 -10.49 -9.05
C LEU A 50 -6.72 -11.18 -10.09
N LEU A 51 -6.14 -10.39 -10.98
CA LEU A 51 -5.21 -10.87 -12.02
C LEU A 51 -3.73 -10.66 -11.62
N SER A 52 -3.46 -9.81 -10.63
CA SER A 52 -2.11 -9.57 -10.11
C SER A 52 -2.14 -9.05 -8.66
N VAL A 53 -0.98 -8.70 -8.12
CA VAL A 53 -0.83 -8.23 -6.73
C VAL A 53 -1.27 -6.78 -6.62
N TRP A 54 -2.13 -6.49 -5.63
CA TRP A 54 -2.54 -5.14 -5.25
C TRP A 54 -2.06 -4.83 -3.84
N VAL A 55 -1.75 -3.56 -3.60
CA VAL A 55 -1.44 -3.04 -2.27
C VAL A 55 -2.33 -1.85 -1.98
N TYR A 56 -2.98 -1.90 -0.82
CA TYR A 56 -3.80 -0.84 -0.29
C TYR A 56 -3.22 -0.34 1.03
N TYR A 57 -3.53 0.89 1.38
CA TYR A 57 -3.21 1.48 2.67
C TYR A 57 -4.45 2.16 3.26
N THR A 58 -4.60 2.11 4.58
CA THR A 58 -5.60 2.87 5.31
C THR A 58 -5.06 3.40 6.64
N ARG A 59 -5.77 4.36 7.22
CA ARG A 59 -5.60 4.89 8.58
C ARG A 59 -6.91 4.68 9.36
N PRO A 60 -6.88 4.74 10.71
CA PRO A 60 -8.10 4.62 11.50
C PRO A 60 -9.14 5.66 11.08
N GLY A 61 -10.38 5.21 10.85
CA GLY A 61 -11.48 6.07 10.41
C GLY A 61 -11.40 6.53 8.94
N ARG A 62 -10.54 5.94 8.12
CA ARG A 62 -10.42 6.24 6.68
C ARG A 62 -10.71 5.02 5.81
N GLU A 63 -11.11 5.29 4.57
CA GLU A 63 -11.26 4.26 3.54
C GLU A 63 -9.90 3.76 3.04
N TRP A 64 -9.90 2.53 2.51
CA TRP A 64 -8.73 1.94 1.87
C TRP A 64 -8.42 2.64 0.56
N SER A 65 -7.17 3.10 0.43
CA SER A 65 -6.66 3.70 -0.81
C SER A 65 -5.66 2.77 -1.47
N THR A 66 -5.73 2.63 -2.80
CA THR A 66 -4.72 1.87 -3.56
C THR A 66 -3.41 2.66 -3.58
N VAL A 67 -2.32 2.01 -3.19
CA VAL A 67 -0.97 2.60 -3.23
C VAL A 67 -0.07 1.92 -4.25
N TYR A 68 -0.41 0.71 -4.67
CA TYR A 68 0.32 0.01 -5.72
C TYR A 68 -0.52 -1.09 -6.38
N PHE A 69 -0.31 -1.29 -7.67
CA PHE A 69 -0.82 -2.42 -8.43
C PHE A 69 0.28 -2.94 -9.36
N ASP A 70 0.47 -4.26 -9.38
CA ASP A 70 1.47 -4.87 -10.24
C ASP A 70 0.92 -5.06 -11.66
N TYR A 71 1.31 -4.15 -12.56
CA TYR A 71 1.00 -4.23 -14.00
C TYR A 71 1.83 -5.29 -14.76
N GLY A 72 2.52 -6.20 -14.07
CA GLY A 72 3.41 -7.19 -14.69
C GLY A 72 4.77 -6.63 -15.09
N LYS A 73 5.16 -5.49 -14.51
CA LYS A 73 6.47 -4.85 -14.72
C LYS A 73 7.55 -5.71 -14.06
N ASN A 74 8.73 -5.80 -14.66
CA ASN A 74 9.88 -6.49 -14.07
C ASN A 74 10.63 -5.63 -13.04
N TRP A 75 9.89 -4.79 -12.30
CA TRP A 75 10.45 -3.91 -11.28
C TRP A 75 11.03 -4.70 -10.13
N ARG A 76 12.22 -4.31 -9.70
CA ARG A 76 12.89 -4.78 -8.50
C ARG A 76 12.26 -4.13 -7.27
N GLU A 77 12.64 -4.64 -6.10
CA GLU A 77 12.09 -4.21 -4.82
C GLU A 77 12.20 -2.70 -4.59
N ASP A 78 13.36 -2.09 -4.89
CA ASP A 78 13.55 -0.64 -4.70
C ASP A 78 12.64 0.20 -5.59
N GLU A 79 12.37 -0.24 -6.82
CA GLU A 79 11.45 0.45 -7.73
C GLU A 79 10.00 0.34 -7.22
N VAL A 80 9.61 -0.85 -6.74
CA VAL A 80 8.29 -1.06 -6.12
C VAL A 80 8.14 -0.21 -4.86
N PHE A 81 9.15 -0.21 -3.98
CA PHE A 81 9.17 0.61 -2.77
C PHE A 81 9.03 2.09 -3.10
N SER A 82 9.81 2.60 -4.07
CA SER A 82 9.77 4.00 -4.47
C SER A 82 8.40 4.39 -5.03
N SER A 83 7.76 3.51 -5.79
CA SER A 83 6.40 3.71 -6.27
C SER A 83 5.37 3.74 -5.14
N ILE A 84 5.43 2.81 -4.19
CA ILE A 84 4.54 2.79 -3.01
C ILE A 84 4.72 4.06 -2.19
N LYS A 85 5.97 4.45 -1.93
CA LYS A 85 6.31 5.65 -1.16
C LYS A 85 5.78 6.91 -1.81
N GLY A 86 5.96 7.07 -3.13
CA GLY A 86 5.44 8.22 -3.87
C GLY A 86 3.93 8.38 -3.74
N GLU A 87 3.17 7.29 -3.91
CA GLU A 87 1.72 7.33 -3.74
C GLU A 87 1.30 7.55 -2.27
N PHE A 88 1.99 6.91 -1.33
CA PHE A 88 1.76 7.12 0.10
C PHE A 88 1.97 8.58 0.52
N ASP A 89 3.06 9.21 0.09
CA ASP A 89 3.38 10.61 0.40
C ASP A 89 2.33 11.54 -0.19
N ARG A 90 1.89 11.27 -1.44
CA ARG A 90 0.82 12.01 -2.10
C ARG A 90 -0.49 11.93 -1.34
N LEU A 91 -0.90 10.73 -0.92
CA LEU A 91 -2.12 10.51 -0.14
C LEU A 91 -2.05 11.16 1.24
N SER A 92 -0.91 11.04 1.91
CA SER A 92 -0.70 11.63 3.24
C SER A 92 -0.79 13.16 3.17
N SER A 93 -0.15 13.78 2.18
CA SER A 93 -0.18 15.23 1.97
C SER A 93 -1.60 15.74 1.63
N HIS A 94 -2.35 15.02 0.79
CA HIS A 94 -3.74 15.40 0.47
C HIS A 94 -4.66 15.32 1.70
N GLN A 95 -4.46 14.33 2.58
CA GLN A 95 -5.29 14.15 3.75
C GLN A 95 -5.02 15.20 4.84
N GLU A 96 -3.78 15.65 5.01
CA GLU A 96 -3.44 16.75 5.92
C GLU A 96 -4.10 18.06 5.50
N ASN A 97 -4.14 18.34 4.20
CA ASN A 97 -4.80 19.53 3.66
C ASN A 97 -6.31 19.57 3.96
N LEU A 98 -7.00 18.43 3.92
CA LEU A 98 -8.44 18.36 4.23
C LEU A 98 -8.75 18.63 5.71
N ILE A 99 -7.84 18.26 6.62
CA ILE A 99 -7.99 18.54 8.06
C ILE A 99 -7.85 20.03 8.33
N ILE A 100 -6.81 20.67 7.78
CA ILE A 100 -6.55 22.11 7.96
C ILE A 100 -7.72 22.97 7.44
N HIS A 101 -8.33 22.59 6.31
CA HIS A 101 -9.48 23.32 5.79
C HIS A 101 -10.75 23.16 6.64
N SER A 102 -10.92 22.01 7.30
CA SER A 102 -12.07 21.79 8.20
C SER A 102 -11.97 22.54 9.53
N GLU A 103 -10.75 22.84 9.98
CA GLU A 103 -10.50 23.58 11.24
C GLU A 103 -10.55 25.11 11.06
N ARG A 104 -10.39 25.61 9.82
CA ARG A 104 -10.50 27.05 9.50
C ARG A 104 -11.94 27.56 9.33
N ILE A 105 -12.94 26.67 9.34
CA ILE A 105 -14.37 27.03 9.17
C ILE A 105 -15.13 26.95 10.52
N ARG A 106 -14.41 26.89 11.65
CA ARG A 106 -14.98 27.08 12.99
C ARG A 106 -14.54 28.42 13.56
#